data_AF-A0A836X1L1-F1
#
_entry.id   AF-A0A836X1L1-F1
#
_cell.length_a   1.000
_cell.length_b   1.000
_cell.length_c   1.000
_cell.angle_alpha   90.00
_cell.angle_beta   90.00
_cell.angle_gamma   90.00
#
_symmetry.space_group_name_H-M   'P 1'
#
loop_
_entity.id
_entity.type
_entity.pdbx_description
1 polymer ?
#
loop_
_entity_poly.entity_id
_entity_poly.type
_entity_poly.pdbx_seq_one_letter_code
_entity_poly.pdbx_strand_id
1 'polypeptide(L)'
;MPDLTALNWIASALIAFTLVKLITATVSLPAWFRFARTVYVKPRVTSVGAVVLAGLVLWALLDAGVTIIPILAVIAFVMLLLVAGLAPFGTELIAWAEGRSLKDWLRGQWASSLIWLSLMGWGAYALLF
;
A
#
# COMPACT_ATOMS: atom_id res chain seq x y z
N MET A 1 -8.70 16.84 -22.57
CA MET A 1 -9.23 15.70 -21.79
C MET A 1 -8.06 15.04 -21.10
N PRO A 2 -8.12 14.73 -19.79
CA PRO A 2 -7.02 14.04 -19.11
C PRO A 2 -6.73 12.72 -19.81
N ASP A 3 -5.45 12.39 -19.98
CA ASP A 3 -5.03 11.15 -20.62
C ASP A 3 -5.24 9.98 -19.65
N LEU A 4 -6.38 9.30 -19.77
CA LEU A 4 -6.75 8.16 -18.94
C LEU A 4 -5.90 6.90 -19.20
N THR A 5 -4.99 6.95 -20.18
CA THR A 5 -4.14 5.81 -20.56
C THR A 5 -3.29 5.34 -19.39
N ALA A 6 -2.68 6.26 -18.63
CA ALA A 6 -1.86 5.91 -17.47
C ALA A 6 -2.69 5.22 -16.37
N LEU A 7 -3.89 5.72 -16.09
CA LEU A 7 -4.79 5.14 -15.09
C LEU A 7 -5.25 3.73 -15.50
N ASN A 8 -5.57 3.54 -16.78
CA ASN A 8 -5.96 2.23 -17.32
C ASN A 8 -4.82 1.21 -17.17
N TRP A 9 -3.56 1.61 -17.40
CA TRP A 9 -2.41 0.74 -17.20
C TRP A 9 -2.22 0.36 -15.74
N ILE A 10 -2.32 1.32 -14.81
CA ILE A 10 -2.20 1.06 -13.37
C ILE A 10 -3.30 0.09 -12.91
N ALA A 11 -4.55 0.34 -13.30
CA ALA A 11 -5.68 -0.52 -12.96
C ALA A 11 -5.52 -1.93 -13.54
N SER A 12 -5.13 -2.03 -14.82
CA SER A 12 -4.92 -3.32 -15.49
C SER A 12 -3.78 -4.11 -14.86
N ALA A 13 -2.68 -3.44 -14.49
CA ALA A 13 -1.57 -4.08 -13.78
C ALA A 13 -2.00 -4.60 -12.40
N LEU A 14 -2.79 -3.82 -11.66
CA LEU A 14 -3.32 -4.25 -10.35
C LEU A 14 -4.27 -5.45 -10.49
N ILE A 15 -5.17 -5.43 -11.48
CA ILE A 15 -6.10 -6.53 -11.76
C ILE A 15 -5.32 -7.79 -12.12
N ALA A 16 -4.40 -7.70 -13.09
CA ALA A 16 -3.58 -8.83 -13.52
C ALA A 16 -2.78 -9.41 -12.37
N PHE A 17 -2.10 -8.56 -11.58
CA PHE A 17 -1.35 -8.99 -10.40
C PHE A 17 -2.25 -9.69 -9.36
N THR A 18 -3.43 -9.14 -9.10
CA THR A 18 -4.39 -9.71 -8.14
C THR A 18 -4.90 -11.07 -8.60
N LEU A 19 -5.25 -11.22 -9.88
CA LEU A 19 -5.67 -12.49 -10.45
C LEU A 19 -4.55 -13.54 -10.36
N VAL A 20 -3.32 -13.18 -10.75
CA VAL A 20 -2.16 -14.06 -10.62
C VAL A 20 -1.94 -14.46 -9.17
N LYS A 21 -2.00 -13.51 -8.22
CA LYS A 21 -1.88 -13.79 -6.79
C LYS A 21 -2.96 -14.75 -6.30
N LEU A 22 -4.22 -14.53 -6.67
CA LEU A 22 -5.32 -15.39 -6.24
C LEU A 22 -5.17 -16.81 -6.81
N ILE A 23 -4.87 -16.95 -8.10
CA ILE A 23 -4.64 -18.25 -8.75
C ILE A 23 -3.46 -18.96 -8.10
N THR A 24 -2.33 -18.27 -7.90
CA THR A 24 -1.14 -18.90 -7.31
C THR A 24 -1.36 -19.27 -5.85
N ALA A 25 -2.06 -18.45 -5.06
CA ALA A 25 -2.36 -18.75 -3.66
C ALA A 25 -3.33 -19.92 -3.50
N THR A 26 -4.30 -20.09 -4.41
CA THR A 26 -5.27 -21.22 -4.38
C THR A 26 -4.68 -22.51 -4.94
N VAL A 27 -3.85 -22.44 -5.97
CA VAL A 27 -3.24 -23.63 -6.61
C VAL A 27 -1.99 -24.09 -5.84
N SER A 28 -1.14 -23.16 -5.40
CA SER A 28 0.12 -23.48 -4.70
C SER A 28 0.55 -22.37 -3.76
N LEU A 29 -0.01 -22.41 -2.54
CA LEU A 29 0.41 -21.53 -1.45
C LEU A 29 1.94 -21.53 -1.22
N PRO A 30 2.67 -22.67 -1.29
CA PRO A 30 4.14 -22.67 -1.18
C PRO A 30 4.84 -21.92 -2.30
N ALA A 31 4.33 -21.95 -3.54
CA ALA A 31 4.90 -21.20 -4.66
C ALA A 31 4.75 -19.69 -4.44
N TRP A 32 3.56 -19.25 -3.98
CA TRP A 32 3.32 -17.86 -3.62
C TRP A 32 4.29 -17.38 -2.52
N PHE A 33 4.44 -18.16 -1.43
CA PHE A 33 5.37 -17.80 -0.36
C PHE A 33 6.83 -17.77 -0.82
N ARG A 34 7.23 -18.65 -1.75
CA ARG A 34 8.58 -18.64 -2.33
C ARG A 34 8.84 -17.37 -3.13
N PHE A 35 7.88 -16.96 -3.96
CA PHE A 35 7.95 -15.69 -4.69
C PHE A 35 8.02 -14.49 -3.74
N ALA A 36 7.12 -14.44 -2.75
CA ALA A 36 7.10 -13.37 -1.75
C ALA A 36 8.45 -13.29 -1.02
N ARG A 37 9.02 -14.43 -0.63
CA ARG A 37 10.34 -14.48 0.01
C ARG A 37 11.41 -13.86 -0.88
N THR A 38 11.46 -14.19 -2.17
CA THR A 38 12.42 -13.61 -3.12
C THR A 38 12.30 -12.08 -3.18
N VAL A 39 11.07 -11.56 -3.23
CA VAL A 39 10.83 -10.11 -3.26
C VAL A 39 11.27 -9.43 -1.97
N TYR A 40 11.03 -10.05 -0.81
CA TYR A 40 11.33 -9.47 0.51
C TYR A 40 12.72 -9.81 1.06
N VAL A 41 13.55 -10.61 0.37
CA VAL A 41 14.94 -10.93 0.77
C VAL A 41 15.83 -9.69 0.84
N LYS A 42 15.50 -8.62 0.09
CA LYS A 42 16.23 -7.34 0.14
C LYS A 42 15.31 -6.20 0.62
N PRO A 43 14.96 -6.13 1.92
CA PRO A 43 13.94 -5.21 2.43
C PRO A 43 14.14 -3.74 2.06
N ARG A 44 15.40 -3.27 1.99
CA ARG A 44 15.71 -1.89 1.57
C ARG A 44 15.36 -1.64 0.11
N VAL A 45 15.68 -2.57 -0.79
CA VAL A 45 15.38 -2.44 -2.21
C VAL A 45 13.87 -2.50 -2.43
N THR A 46 13.19 -3.43 -1.76
CA THR A 46 11.73 -3.57 -1.82
C THR A 46 11.02 -2.32 -1.30
N SER A 47 11.47 -1.79 -0.16
CA SER A 47 10.90 -0.59 0.45
C SER A 47 11.09 0.65 -0.43
N VAL A 48 12.32 0.91 -0.90
CA VAL A 48 12.60 2.05 -1.80
C VAL A 48 11.81 1.90 -3.10
N GLY A 49 11.80 0.71 -3.71
CA GLY A 49 11.01 0.44 -4.91
C GLY A 49 9.52 0.68 -4.70
N ALA A 50 8.96 0.24 -3.57
CA ALA A 50 7.56 0.48 -3.23
C ALA A 50 7.24 1.97 -3.04
N VAL A 51 8.12 2.73 -2.38
CA VAL A 51 7.94 4.18 -2.19
C VAL A 51 7.99 4.91 -3.53
N VAL A 52 8.94 4.58 -4.40
CA VAL A 52 9.03 5.16 -5.75
C VAL A 52 7.78 4.84 -6.56
N LEU A 53 7.33 3.58 -6.57
CA LEU A 53 6.10 3.18 -7.25
C LEU A 53 4.86 3.88 -6.69
N ALA A 54 4.76 4.04 -5.37
CA ALA A 54 3.67 4.78 -4.74
C ALA A 54 3.66 6.25 -5.18
N GLY A 55 4.83 6.89 -5.24
CA GLY A 55 4.97 8.26 -5.76
C GLY A 55 4.57 8.38 -7.23
N LEU A 56 4.98 7.43 -8.07
CA LEU A 56 4.59 7.38 -9.49
C LEU A 56 3.08 7.20 -9.68
N VAL A 57 2.47 6.31 -8.90
CA VAL A 57 1.01 6.10 -8.92
C VAL A 57 0.28 7.36 -8.46
N LEU A 58 0.71 7.98 -7.36
CA LEU A 58 0.13 9.24 -6.89
C LEU A 58 0.24 10.34 -7.94
N TRP A 59 1.41 10.50 -8.55
CA TRP A 59 1.62 11.48 -9.63
C TRP A 59 0.69 11.22 -10.81
N ALA A 60 0.58 9.97 -11.28
CA ALA A 60 -0.30 9.61 -12.38
C ALA A 60 -1.79 9.84 -12.06
N LEU A 61 -2.22 9.61 -10.81
CA LEU A 61 -3.57 9.92 -10.36
C LEU A 61 -3.85 11.42 -10.41
N LEU A 62 -2.92 12.24 -9.91
CA LEU A 62 -3.04 13.69 -9.91
C LEU A 62 -3.03 14.26 -11.34
N ASP A 63 -2.16 13.76 -12.22
CA ASP A 63 -2.06 14.15 -13.63
C ASP A 63 -3.35 13.82 -14.41
N ALA A 64 -3.98 12.69 -14.07
CA ALA A 64 -5.30 12.32 -14.60
C ALA A 64 -6.45 13.18 -14.04
N GLY A 65 -6.16 14.13 -13.14
CA GLY A 65 -7.15 15.03 -12.52
C GLY A 65 -7.85 14.46 -11.28
N VAL A 66 -7.38 13.33 -10.73
CA VAL A 66 -7.90 12.79 -9.48
C VAL A 66 -7.32 13.58 -8.31
N THR A 67 -8.17 14.27 -7.55
CA THR A 67 -7.74 15.06 -6.40
C THR A 67 -7.42 14.19 -5.19
N ILE A 68 -6.77 14.78 -4.17
CA ILE A 68 -6.34 14.06 -2.97
C ILE A 68 -7.52 13.46 -2.18
N ILE A 69 -8.70 14.08 -2.20
CA ILE A 69 -9.87 13.65 -1.42
C ILE A 69 -10.40 12.27 -1.86
N PRO A 70 -10.74 12.03 -3.15
CA PRO A 70 -11.09 10.68 -3.63
C PRO A 70 -10.01 9.63 -3.35
N ILE A 71 -8.73 9.98 -3.47
CA ILE A 71 -7.62 9.07 -3.18
C ILE A 71 -7.67 8.62 -1.72
N LEU A 72 -7.81 9.57 -0.79
CA LEU A 72 -7.94 9.27 0.64
C LEU A 72 -9.20 8.45 0.96
N ALA A 73 -10.32 8.72 0.30
CA ALA A 73 -11.54 7.94 0.47
C ALA A 73 -11.36 6.47 0.05
N VAL A 74 -10.69 6.22 -1.09
CA VAL A 74 -10.37 4.86 -1.53
C VAL A 74 -9.38 4.18 -0.57
N ILE A 75 -8.37 4.89 -0.10
CA ILE A 75 -7.43 4.34 0.89
C ILE A 75 -8.17 3.95 2.17
N ALA A 76 -9.05 4.82 2.69
CA ALA A 76 -9.86 4.52 3.87
C ALA A 76 -10.73 3.26 3.65
N PHE A 77 -11.38 3.15 2.49
CA PHE A 77 -12.14 1.94 2.12
C PHE A 77 -11.26 0.68 2.12
N VAL A 78 -10.09 0.73 1.49
CA VAL A 78 -9.14 -0.41 1.44
C VAL A 78 -8.63 -0.77 2.83
N MET A 79 -8.34 0.22 3.69
CA MET A 79 -7.93 -0.03 5.08
C MET A 79 -9.00 -0.79 5.86
N LEU A 80 -10.28 -0.46 5.68
CA LEU A 80 -11.38 -1.18 6.33
C LEU A 80 -11.48 -2.64 5.85
N LEU A 81 -11.28 -2.90 4.56
CA LEU A 81 -11.21 -4.27 4.03
C LEU A 81 -10.02 -5.04 4.60
N LEU A 82 -8.86 -4.40 4.73
CA LEU A 82 -7.67 -5.01 5.34
C LEU A 82 -7.92 -5.35 6.81
N VAL A 83 -8.54 -4.45 7.57
CA VAL A 83 -8.91 -4.71 8.98
C VAL A 83 -9.88 -5.89 9.06
N ALA A 84 -10.91 -5.94 8.21
CA ALA A 84 -11.85 -7.06 8.19
C ALA A 84 -11.16 -8.40 7.89
N GLY A 85 -10.20 -8.42 6.95
CA GLY A 85 -9.44 -9.62 6.61
C GLY A 85 -8.43 -10.05 7.67
N LEU A 86 -7.87 -9.11 8.43
CA LEU A 86 -6.88 -9.37 9.48
C LEU A 86 -7.49 -9.57 10.87
N ALA A 87 -8.75 -9.18 11.08
CA ALA A 87 -9.43 -9.27 12.38
C ALA A 87 -9.32 -10.66 13.05
N PRO A 88 -9.46 -11.80 12.32
CA PRO A 88 -9.28 -13.13 12.93
C PRO A 88 -7.90 -13.39 13.54
N PHE A 89 -6.87 -12.68 13.06
CA PHE A 89 -5.48 -12.80 13.51
C PHE A 89 -5.05 -11.67 14.46
N GLY A 90 -6.02 -10.88 14.96
CA GLY A 90 -5.73 -9.66 15.72
C GLY A 90 -4.91 -9.89 16.99
N THR A 91 -5.20 -10.97 17.74
CA THR A 91 -4.49 -11.30 18.99
C THR A 91 -3.02 -11.66 18.72
N GLU A 92 -2.75 -12.44 17.68
CA GLU A 92 -1.40 -12.82 17.25
C GLU A 92 -0.61 -11.58 16.78
N LEU A 93 -1.27 -10.68 16.05
CA LEU A 93 -0.65 -9.45 15.57
C LEU A 93 -0.30 -8.50 16.73
N ILE A 94 -1.16 -8.38 17.74
CA ILE A 94 -0.91 -7.58 18.94
C ILE A 94 0.26 -8.18 19.73
N ALA A 95 0.25 -9.49 20.00
CA ALA A 95 1.33 -10.15 20.73
C ALA A 95 2.69 -10.01 20.00
N TRP A 96 2.68 -10.10 18.67
CA TRP A 96 3.87 -9.84 17.86
C TRP A 96 4.36 -8.39 17.96
N ALA A 97 3.45 -7.43 18.08
CA ALA A 97 3.78 -6.01 18.20
C ALA A 97 4.29 -5.63 19.60
N GLU A 98 3.71 -6.18 20.67
CA GLU A 98 4.12 -5.93 22.07
C GLU A 98 5.58 -6.33 22.33
N GLY A 99 6.08 -7.34 21.62
CA GLY A 99 7.49 -7.76 21.69
C GLY A 99 8.49 -6.78 21.07
N ARG A 100 8.07 -5.63 20.56
CA ARG A 100 8.94 -4.67 19.86
C ARG A 100 8.98 -3.29 20.53
N SER A 101 10.18 -2.73 20.60
CA SER A 101 10.39 -1.34 21.02
C SER A 101 9.76 -0.37 20.02
N LEU A 102 8.92 0.53 20.52
CA LEU A 102 8.32 1.64 19.74
C LEU A 102 9.40 2.45 19.00
N LYS A 103 10.55 2.65 19.64
CA LYS A 103 11.68 3.42 19.08
C LYS A 103 12.30 2.73 17.86
N ASP A 104 12.46 1.42 17.90
CA ASP A 104 13.04 0.67 16.79
C ASP A 104 12.03 0.50 15.66
N TRP A 105 10.75 0.37 15.99
CA TRP A 105 9.66 0.37 15.02
C TRP A 105 9.56 1.71 14.26
N LEU A 106 9.54 2.84 14.98
CA LEU A 106 9.53 4.18 14.39
C LEU A 106 10.78 4.44 13.53
N ARG A 107 11.98 4.04 13.99
CA ARG A 107 13.20 4.14 13.19
C ARG A 107 13.18 3.29 11.92
N GLY A 108 12.41 2.20 11.89
CA GLY A 108 12.23 1.37 10.70
C GLY A 108 11.22 1.94 9.70
N GLN A 109 10.26 2.75 10.17
CA GLN A 109 9.13 3.21 9.36
C GLN A 109 9.02 4.73 9.20
N TRP A 110 9.97 5.50 9.74
CA TRP A 110 9.90 6.97 9.79
C TRP A 110 9.61 7.62 8.43
N ALA A 111 10.19 7.10 7.34
CA ALA A 111 9.97 7.63 5.99
C ALA A 111 8.52 7.44 5.56
N SER A 112 7.96 6.25 5.76
CA SER A 112 6.55 5.94 5.49
C SER A 112 5.62 6.78 6.36
N SER A 113 5.95 6.95 7.64
CA SER A 113 5.18 7.80 8.56
C SER A 113 5.19 9.26 8.13
N LEU A 114 6.33 9.78 7.68
CA LEU A 114 6.44 11.15 7.20
C LEU A 114 5.60 11.37 5.94
N ILE A 115 5.70 10.46 4.96
CA ILE A 115 4.87 10.49 3.74
C ILE A 115 3.39 10.47 4.12
N TRP A 116 3.01 9.59 5.04
CA TRP A 116 1.62 9.49 5.48
C TRP A 116 1.11 10.78 6.13
N LEU A 117 1.90 11.37 7.03
CA LEU A 117 1.58 12.65 7.65
C LEU A 117 1.45 13.78 6.62
N SER A 118 2.33 13.82 5.62
CA SER A 118 2.21 14.78 4.51
C SER A 118 0.93 14.60 3.71
N LEU A 119 0.52 13.36 3.40
CA LEU A 119 -0.73 13.07 2.70
C LEU A 119 -1.96 13.46 3.53
N MET A 120 -1.95 13.19 4.84
CA MET A 120 -3.03 13.61 5.75
C MET A 120 -3.11 15.14 5.83
N GLY A 121 -1.96 15.82 5.97
CA GLY A 121 -1.89 17.28 6.00
C GLY A 121 -2.42 17.91 4.72
N TRP A 122 -2.06 17.36 3.55
CA TRP A 122 -2.58 17.81 2.27
C TRP A 122 -4.08 17.56 2.14
N GLY A 123 -4.56 16.37 2.53
CA GLY A 123 -5.98 16.06 2.54
C GLY A 123 -6.79 17.00 3.42
N ALA A 124 -6.30 17.26 4.64
CA ALA A 124 -6.94 18.20 5.56
C ALA A 124 -6.96 19.63 5.00
N TYR A 125 -5.86 20.07 4.39
CA TYR A 125 -5.79 21.37 3.73
C TYR A 125 -6.82 21.48 2.60
N ALA A 126 -6.89 20.49 1.70
CA ALA A 126 -7.83 20.47 0.58
C ALA A 126 -9.31 20.32 0.99
N LEU A 127 -9.58 19.91 2.23
CA LEU A 127 -10.95 19.89 2.78
C LEU A 127 -11.37 21.26 3.33
N LEU A 128 -10.41 22.07 3.78
CA LEU A 128 -10.66 23.35 4.43
C LEU A 128 -10.53 24.55 3.47
N PHE A 129 -9.79 24.39 2.38
CA PHE A 129 -9.48 25.40 1.37
C PHE A 129 -9.68 24.82 -0.04
#